data_AF-A0A3M1Z723-F1
#
_entry.id   AF-A0A3M1Z723-F1
#
_cell.length_a   1.000
_cell.length_b   1.000
_cell.length_c   1.000
_cell.angle_alpha   90.00
_cell.angle_beta   90.00
_cell.angle_gamma   90.00
#
_symmetry.space_group_name_H-M   'P 1'
#
loop_
_entity.id
_entity.type
_entity.pdbx_description
1 polymer ?
#
loop_
_entity_poly.entity_id
_entity_poly.type
_entity_poly.pdbx_seq_one_letter_code
_entity_poly.pdbx_strand_id
1 'polypeptide(L)' 'VFDTVVEDVPKKYYEDRAWGPGNNPKTAVWEYLKAHPEFEIDRSIQHKLLITVAPDGYLKRV' A
#
# COMPACT_ATOMS: atom_id res chain seq x y z
N VAL A 1 1.88 5.92 -3.22
CA VAL A 1 3.23 5.30 -3.26
C VAL A 1 3.10 4.03 -4.09
N PHE A 2 3.96 3.80 -5.09
CA PHE A 2 3.81 2.66 -6.03
C PHE A 2 4.34 1.33 -5.46
N ASP A 3 5.02 1.36 -4.31
CA ASP A 3 5.64 0.18 -3.70
C ASP A 3 4.76 -0.53 -2.66
N THR A 4 3.49 -0.13 -2.52
CA THR A 4 2.59 -0.75 -1.53
C THR A 4 2.21 -2.18 -1.89
N VAL A 5 2.31 -2.58 -3.16
CA VAL A 5 2.09 -3.96 -3.62
C VAL A 5 3.02 -4.99 -2.97
N VAL A 6 4.14 -4.56 -2.36
CA VAL A 6 5.07 -5.45 -1.66
C VAL A 6 4.39 -6.27 -0.57
N GLU A 7 3.35 -5.73 0.07
CA GLU A 7 2.56 -6.47 1.07
C GLU A 7 1.77 -7.63 0.46
N ASP A 8 1.31 -7.48 -0.79
CA ASP A 8 0.33 -8.37 -1.42
C ASP A 8 0.98 -9.44 -2.31
N VAL A 9 2.32 -9.48 -2.38
CA VAL A 9 3.06 -10.48 -3.15
C VAL A 9 3.83 -11.45 -2.26
N PRO A 10 4.01 -12.71 -2.69
CA PRO A 10 4.83 -13.69 -1.98
C PRO A 10 6.23 -13.17 -1.58
N LYS A 11 6.61 -13.41 -0.33
CA LYS A 11 7.91 -12.98 0.24
C LYS A 11 9.12 -13.40 -0.59
N LYS A 12 9.05 -14.57 -1.26
CA LYS A 12 10.10 -15.11 -2.14
C LYS A 12 10.49 -14.20 -3.31
N TYR A 13 9.68 -13.19 -3.65
CA TYR A 13 10.01 -12.24 -4.71
C TYR A 13 11.03 -11.18 -4.27
N TYR A 14 11.30 -11.04 -2.97
CA TYR A 14 12.19 -10.02 -2.40
C TYR A 14 13.14 -10.58 -1.34
N GLU A 15 13.84 -11.68 -1.66
CA GLU A 15 14.72 -12.39 -0.71
C GLU A 15 15.96 -11.57 -0.28
N ASP A 16 16.44 -10.66 -1.13
CA ASP A 16 17.67 -9.87 -0.87
C ASP A 16 17.41 -8.52 -0.18
N ARG A 17 16.20 -8.26 0.32
CA ARG A 17 15.84 -6.98 0.97
C ARG A 17 15.74 -7.14 2.49
N ALA A 18 16.15 -6.08 3.21
CA ALA A 18 15.96 -5.98 4.65
C ALA A 18 14.49 -5.83 5.09
N TRP A 19 13.56 -5.73 4.14
CA TRP A 19 12.15 -5.41 4.35
C TRP A 19 11.28 -6.07 3.25
N GLY A 20 9.99 -6.29 3.52
CA GLY A 20 9.09 -7.12 2.69
C GLY A 20 7.68 -7.18 3.27
N PRO A 21 6.85 -8.20 2.97
CA PRO A 21 5.55 -8.36 3.62
C PRO A 21 5.66 -8.26 5.16
N GLY A 22 4.78 -7.48 5.78
CA GLY A 22 4.78 -7.16 7.22
C GLY A 22 5.67 -5.98 7.65
N ASN A 23 6.62 -5.56 6.82
CA ASN A 23 7.48 -4.39 7.07
C ASN A 23 7.79 -3.71 5.73
N ASN A 24 6.90 -2.83 5.25
CA ASN A 24 7.03 -2.19 3.94
C ASN A 24 6.22 -0.88 3.88
N PRO A 25 6.22 -0.16 2.73
CA PRO A 25 5.49 1.09 2.60
C PRO A 25 3.97 0.99 2.84
N LYS A 26 3.32 -0.15 2.60
CA LYS A 26 1.87 -0.31 2.86
C LYS A 26 1.59 -0.33 4.36
N THR A 27 2.36 -1.10 5.13
CA THR A 27 2.21 -1.12 6.60
C THR A 27 2.57 0.23 7.22
N ALA A 28 3.56 0.93 6.68
CA ALA A 28 3.88 2.30 7.09
C ALA A 28 2.72 3.29 6.86
N VAL A 29 2.03 3.19 5.71
CA VAL A 29 0.83 4.03 5.43
C VAL A 29 -0.29 3.71 6.41
N TRP A 30 -0.54 2.44 6.73
CA TRP A 30 -1.56 2.07 7.71
C TRP A 30 -1.27 2.64 9.10
N GLU A 31 0.00 2.62 9.56
CA GLU A 31 0.38 3.27 10.82
C GLU A 31 0.24 4.80 10.74
N TYR A 32 0.65 5.42 9.63
CA TYR A 32 0.52 6.86 9.42
C TYR A 32 -0.94 7.33 9.55
N LEU A 33 -1.87 6.63 8.91
CA LEU A 33 -3.30 6.98 8.90
C LEU A 33 -3.94 6.98 10.30
N LYS A 34 -3.41 6.23 11.27
CA LYS A 34 -3.95 6.22 12.64
C LYS A 34 -3.86 7.58 13.34
N ALA A 35 -2.89 8.41 12.94
CA ALA A 35 -2.64 9.72 13.55
C ALA A 35 -2.95 10.91 12.63
N HIS A 36 -3.39 10.66 11.39
CA HIS A 36 -3.57 11.69 10.36
C HIS A 36 -4.99 11.60 9.73
N PRO A 37 -6.02 12.11 10.43
CA PRO A 37 -7.42 12.03 9.99
C PRO A 37 -7.74 12.90 8.76
N GLU A 38 -6.84 13.81 8.38
CA GLU A 38 -6.92 14.60 7.15
C GLU A 38 -6.63 13.76 5.89
N PHE A 39 -6.29 12.49 6.05
CA PHE A 39 -6.07 11.55 4.95
C PHE A 39 -6.95 10.32 5.04
N GLU A 40 -7.36 9.83 3.87
CA GLU A 40 -8.09 8.59 3.72
C GLU A 40 -7.58 7.76 2.53
N ILE A 41 -7.92 6.48 2.53
CA ILE A 41 -7.64 5.56 1.43
C ILE A 41 -8.74 5.68 0.37
N ASP A 42 -8.40 6.24 -0.79
CA ASP A 42 -9.27 6.30 -1.97
C ASP A 42 -9.13 5.04 -2.83
N ARG A 43 -10.18 4.20 -2.78
CA ARG A 43 -10.28 2.95 -3.54
C ARG A 43 -10.97 3.09 -4.90
N SER A 44 -11.42 4.30 -5.27
CA SER A 44 -12.26 4.53 -6.45
C SER A 44 -11.57 4.17 -7.77
N ILE A 45 -10.24 4.25 -7.82
CA ILE A 45 -9.44 3.95 -9.02
C ILE A 45 -9.15 2.46 -9.13
N GLN A 46 -8.70 1.81 -8.04
CA GLN A 46 -8.29 0.39 -8.09
C GLN A 46 -9.45 -0.58 -8.39
N HIS A 47 -10.70 -0.23 -8.08
CA HIS A 47 -11.85 -1.11 -8.31
C HIS A 47 -12.36 -1.13 -9.76
N LYS A 48 -11.77 -0.34 -10.66
CA LYS A 48 -12.19 -0.26 -12.07
C LYS A 48 -11.43 -1.25 -12.96
N LEU A 49 -11.73 -2.55 -12.86
CA LEU A 49 -11.31 -3.64 -13.79
C LEU A 49 -9.84 -3.63 -14.26
N LEU A 50 -8.93 -3.01 -13.51
CA LEU A 50 -7.53 -2.80 -13.87
C LEU A 50 -6.64 -3.72 -13.05
N ILE A 51 -5.67 -4.34 -13.70
CA ILE A 51 -4.50 -4.89 -13.01
C ILE A 51 -3.80 -3.71 -12.33
N THR A 52 -3.75 -3.72 -11.00
CA THR A 52 -3.18 -2.63 -10.21
C THR A 52 -1.94 -3.08 -9.45
N VAL A 53 -0.94 -2.20 -9.42
CA VAL A 53 0.22 -2.29 -8.51
C VAL A 53 0.04 -1.40 -7.27
N ALA A 54 -1.17 -0.87 -7.07
CA ALA A 54 -1.54 -0.12 -5.88
C ALA A 54 -2.79 -0.75 -5.23
N PRO A 55 -2.67 -1.95 -4.62
CA PRO A 55 -3.69 -2.43 -3.71
C PRO A 55 -3.90 -1.43 -2.56
N ASP A 56 -5.15 -1.25 -2.16
CA ASP A 56 -5.66 -0.13 -1.35
C ASP A 56 -5.76 1.21 -2.10
N GLY A 57 -5.36 1.32 -3.37
CA GLY A 57 -5.56 2.55 -4.14
C GLY A 57 -4.63 3.68 -3.72
N TYR A 58 -5.17 4.90 -3.53
CA TYR A 58 -4.38 6.12 -3.37
C TYR A 58 -4.69 6.83 -2.05
N LEU A 59 -3.74 7.62 -1.55
CA LEU A 59 -3.97 8.50 -0.42
C LEU A 59 -4.66 9.77 -0.92
N LYS A 60 -5.81 10.10 -0.34
CA LYS A 60 -6.56 11.32 -0.62
C LYS A 60 -6.57 12.19 0.63
N ARG A 61 -6.30 13.49 0.45
CA ARG A 61 -6.49 14.48 1.53
C ARG A 61 -7.96 14.92 1.55
N VAL A 62 -8.58 14.91 2.71
CA VAL A 62 -9.98 15.33 2.94
C VAL A 62 -10.08 16.74 3.50
#